data_AF-A0A819DNG6-F1
#
_entry.id   AF-A0A819DNG6-F1
#
_cell.length_a   1.000
_cell.length_b   1.000
_cell.length_c   1.000
_cell.angle_alpha   90.00
_cell.angle_beta   90.00
_cell.angle_gamma   90.00
#
_symmetry.space_group_name_H-M   'P 1'
#
loop_
_entity.id
_entity.type
_entity.pdbx_description
1 polymer ?
#
loop_
_entity_poly.entity_id
_entity_poly.type
_entity_poly.pdbx_seq_one_letter_code
_entity_poly.pdbx_strand_id
1 'polypeptide(L)'
;MGWKLILIGLLLIPLESLNIIQPLLLIYFIGFFEPCSTIFAWQAWLAASAVIIALLCINLIFHQYVYRVVMCGIQMRVAYSGLIFRKILRLSIHSMNNYASGKIMNLLANDANKIEIVHFCFNYLWVCVF
;
A
#
# COMPACT_ATOMS: atom_id res chain seq x y z
N MET A 1 -10.45 10.70 8.35
CA MET A 1 -9.20 10.11 7.83
C MET A 1 -9.27 8.58 7.82
N GLY A 2 -9.66 7.91 8.92
CA GLY A 2 -9.75 6.44 9.00
C GLY A 2 -10.57 5.74 7.89
N TRP A 3 -11.77 6.22 7.55
CA TRP A 3 -12.58 5.63 6.48
C TRP A 3 -11.87 5.60 5.11
N LYS A 4 -11.06 6.63 4.81
CA LYS A 4 -10.29 6.66 3.56
C LYS A 4 -9.23 5.57 3.52
N LEU A 5 -8.60 5.25 4.64
CA LEU A 5 -7.62 4.15 4.73
C LEU A 5 -8.30 2.80 4.49
N ILE A 6 -9.47 2.58 5.09
CA ILE A 6 -10.25 1.34 4.88
C ILE A 6 -10.63 1.20 3.40
N LEU A 7 -11.12 2.27 2.77
CA LEU A 7 -11.43 2.27 1.33
C LEU A 7 -10.20 2.02 0.45
N ILE A 8 -9.01 2.49 0.85
CA ILE A 8 -7.77 2.24 0.14
C ILE A 8 -7.36 0.77 0.28
N GLY A 9 -7.46 0.18 1.46
CA GLY A 9 -7.13 -1.23 1.64
C GLY A 9 -8.12 -2.20 0.97
N LEU A 10 -9.37 -1.80 0.69
CA LEU A 10 -10.27 -2.57 -0.17
C LEU A 10 -9.72 -2.79 -1.59
N LEU A 11 -8.82 -1.93 -2.09
CA LEU A 11 -8.14 -2.15 -3.37
C LEU A 11 -7.15 -3.31 -3.35
N LEU A 12 -6.74 -3.79 -2.17
CA LEU A 12 -5.84 -4.93 -2.04
C LEU A 12 -6.55 -6.26 -2.28
N ILE A 13 -7.85 -6.38 -1.99
CA ILE A 13 -8.61 -7.63 -2.21
C ILE A 13 -8.52 -8.14 -3.67
N PRO A 14 -8.84 -7.33 -4.70
CA PRO A 14 -8.69 -7.78 -6.08
C PRO A 14 -7.22 -7.96 -6.49
N LEU A 15 -6.29 -7.21 -5.88
CA LEU A 15 -4.86 -7.36 -6.14
C LEU A 15 -4.36 -8.74 -5.69
N GLU A 16 -4.65 -9.15 -4.45
CA GLU A 16 -4.27 -10.45 -3.90
C GLU A 16 -4.94 -11.59 -4.68
N SER A 17 -6.21 -11.42 -5.03
CA SER A 17 -6.94 -12.40 -5.85
C SER A 17 -6.25 -12.62 -7.21
N LEU A 18 -5.84 -11.53 -7.88
CA LEU A 18 -5.13 -11.63 -9.15
C LEU A 18 -3.72 -12.21 -8.99
N ASN A 19 -3.01 -11.90 -7.90
CA ASN A 19 -1.70 -12.48 -7.60
C ASN A 19 -1.77 -14.01 -7.40
N ILE A 20 -2.90 -14.55 -6.94
CA ILE A 20 -3.13 -16.00 -6.83
C ILE A 20 -3.56 -16.60 -8.18
N ILE A 21 -4.44 -15.92 -8.93
CA ILE A 21 -4.98 -16.45 -10.19
C ILE A 21 -3.94 -16.44 -11.32
N GLN A 22 -3.11 -15.40 -11.40
CA GLN A 22 -2.12 -15.23 -12.47
C GLN A 22 -1.12 -16.41 -12.59
N PRO A 23 -0.49 -16.94 -11.52
CA PRO A 23 0.39 -18.10 -11.63
C PRO A 23 -0.36 -19.38 -12.02
N LEU A 24 -1.65 -19.53 -11.64
CA LEU A 24 -2.46 -20.67 -12.08
C LEU A 24 -2.70 -20.64 -13.60
N LEU A 25 -3.00 -19.45 -14.15
CA LEU A 25 -3.13 -19.25 -15.60
C LEU A 25 -1.80 -19.50 -16.31
N LEU A 26 -0.68 -19.11 -15.69
CA LEU A 26 0.65 -19.36 -16.22
C LEU A 26 0.99 -20.86 -16.24
N ILE A 27 0.67 -21.61 -15.18
CA ILE A 27 0.85 -23.06 -15.14
C ILE A 27 0.03 -23.74 -16.24
N TYR A 28 -1.23 -23.33 -16.41
CA TYR A 28 -2.07 -23.84 -17.50
C TYR A 28 -1.47 -23.56 -18.88
N PHE A 29 -0.92 -22.35 -19.08
CA PHE A 29 -0.24 -22.00 -20.31
C PHE A 29 1.04 -22.83 -20.53
N ILE A 30 1.84 -23.06 -19.49
CA ILE A 30 3.06 -23.90 -19.57
C ILE A 30 2.69 -25.35 -19.90
N GLY A 31 1.59 -25.87 -19.32
CA GLY A 31 1.10 -27.23 -19.57
C GLY A 31 0.77 -27.50 -21.04
N PHE A 32 0.53 -26.48 -21.85
CA PHE A 32 0.38 -26.62 -23.31
C PHE A 32 1.62 -27.25 -23.97
N PHE A 33 2.82 -27.00 -23.42
CA PHE A 33 4.09 -27.47 -23.98
C PHE A 33 4.51 -28.86 -23.49
N GLU A 34 3.73 -29.50 -22.62
CA GLU A 34 4.04 -30.87 -22.17
C GLU A 34 3.83 -31.91 -23.27
N PRO A 35 4.68 -32.94 -23.35
CA PRO A 35 4.47 -34.05 -24.27
C PRO A 35 3.14 -34.73 -23.92
N CYS A 36 2.28 -34.91 -24.93
CA CYS A 36 0.89 -35.43 -24.79
C CYS A 36 -0.13 -34.44 -24.18
N SER A 37 0.12 -33.13 -24.24
CA SER A 37 -0.89 -32.10 -23.92
C SER A 37 -2.20 -32.29 -24.70
N THR A 38 -3.33 -32.22 -23.99
CA THR A 38 -4.68 -32.21 -24.58
C THR A 38 -5.20 -30.78 -24.81
N ILE A 39 -4.37 -29.76 -24.58
CA ILE A 39 -4.75 -28.36 -24.64
C ILE A 39 -4.69 -27.88 -26.09
N PHE A 40 -5.77 -27.27 -26.57
CA PHE A 40 -5.83 -26.74 -27.92
C PHE A 40 -5.09 -25.40 -28.03
N ALA A 41 -4.52 -25.11 -29.21
CA ALA A 41 -3.75 -23.88 -29.44
C ALA A 41 -4.53 -22.59 -29.09
N TRP A 42 -5.83 -22.52 -29.41
CA TRP A 42 -6.66 -21.35 -29.07
C TRP A 42 -6.81 -21.15 -27.56
N GLN A 43 -6.83 -22.23 -26.77
CA GLN A 43 -6.89 -22.16 -25.30
C GLN A 43 -5.55 -21.65 -24.74
N ALA A 44 -4.43 -22.05 -25.34
CA ALA A 44 -3.11 -21.55 -24.98
C ALA A 44 -2.97 -20.04 -25.28
N TRP A 45 -3.44 -19.58 -26.44
CA TRP A 45 -3.48 -18.14 -26.78
C TRP A 45 -4.37 -17.35 -25.81
N LEU A 46 -5.52 -17.90 -25.44
CA LEU A 46 -6.42 -17.29 -24.47
C LEU A 46 -5.75 -17.20 -23.09
N ALA A 47 -5.11 -18.28 -22.62
CA ALA A 47 -4.39 -18.28 -21.35
C ALA A 47 -3.23 -17.28 -21.33
N ALA A 48 -2.43 -17.21 -22.40
CA ALA A 48 -1.33 -16.25 -22.54
C ALA A 48 -1.83 -14.79 -22.47
N SER A 49 -2.90 -14.47 -23.21
CA SER A 49 -3.49 -13.13 -23.18
C SER A 49 -4.06 -12.80 -21.80
N ALA A 50 -4.70 -13.76 -21.12
CA ALA A 50 -5.21 -13.60 -19.77
C ALA A 50 -4.10 -13.33 -18.75
N VAL A 51 -2.94 -14.00 -18.86
CA VAL A 51 -1.76 -13.73 -18.01
C VAL A 51 -1.27 -12.30 -18.19
N ILE A 52 -1.16 -11.83 -19.43
CA ILE A 52 -0.70 -10.45 -19.72
C ILE A 52 -1.68 -9.42 -19.17
N ILE A 53 -2.99 -9.64 -19.36
CA ILE A 53 -4.03 -8.75 -18.84
C ILE A 53 -3.99 -8.74 -17.31
N ALA A 54 -3.89 -9.92 -16.67
CA ALA A 54 -3.79 -10.03 -15.21
C ALA A 54 -2.56 -9.27 -14.68
N LEU A 55 -1.39 -9.44 -15.31
CA LEU A 55 -0.16 -8.70 -14.98
C LEU A 55 -0.35 -7.18 -15.05
N LEU A 56 -1.01 -6.71 -16.11
CA LEU A 56 -1.26 -5.28 -16.30
C LEU A 56 -2.24 -4.75 -15.25
N CYS A 57 -3.31 -5.48 -14.96
CA CYS A 57 -4.25 -5.13 -13.89
C CYS A 57 -3.58 -5.11 -12.51
N ILE A 58 -2.79 -6.12 -12.17
CA ILE A 58 -2.01 -6.20 -10.91
C ILE A 58 -1.15 -4.94 -10.77
N ASN A 59 -0.37 -4.59 -11.79
CA ASN A 59 0.51 -3.43 -11.74
C ASN A 59 -0.26 -2.11 -11.60
N LEU A 60 -1.36 -1.93 -12.34
CA LEU A 60 -2.17 -0.72 -12.26
C LEU A 60 -2.81 -0.54 -10.87
N ILE A 61 -3.38 -1.62 -10.32
CA ILE A 61 -4.00 -1.60 -9.00
C ILE A 61 -2.95 -1.34 -7.93
N PHE A 62 -1.80 -2.02 -8.01
CA PHE A 62 -0.70 -1.84 -7.07
C PHE A 62 -0.17 -0.40 -7.08
N HIS A 63 0.10 0.17 -8.25
CA HIS A 63 0.55 1.56 -8.36
C HIS A 63 -0.48 2.54 -7.80
N GLN A 64 -1.77 2.33 -8.09
CA GLN A 64 -2.83 3.19 -7.56
C GLN A 64 -2.94 3.07 -6.04
N TYR A 65 -2.82 1.86 -5.49
CA TYR A 65 -2.81 1.63 -4.05
C TYR A 65 -1.64 2.36 -3.38
N VAL A 66 -0.40 2.14 -3.86
CA VAL A 66 0.81 2.78 -3.32
C VAL A 66 0.67 4.30 -3.38
N TYR A 67 0.26 4.85 -4.51
CA TYR A 67 0.03 6.28 -4.67
C TYR A 67 -0.96 6.83 -3.62
N ARG A 68 -2.10 6.16 -3.43
CA ARG A 68 -3.12 6.59 -2.47
C ARG A 68 -2.63 6.53 -1.03
N VAL A 69 -1.91 5.47 -0.65
CA VAL A 69 -1.35 5.32 0.70
C VAL A 69 -0.31 6.41 0.97
N VAL A 70 0.61 6.65 0.03
CA VAL A 70 1.64 7.70 0.16
C VAL A 70 1.02 9.08 0.28
N MET A 71 0.05 9.41 -0.58
CA MET A 71 -0.63 10.70 -0.51
C MET A 71 -1.38 10.90 0.81
N CYS A 72 -1.98 9.83 1.34
CA CYS A 72 -2.63 9.87 2.65
C CYS A 72 -1.60 10.11 3.78
N GLY A 73 -0.44 9.44 3.71
CA GLY A 73 0.67 9.63 4.65
C GLY A 73 1.17 11.07 4.67
N ILE A 74 1.44 11.66 3.50
CA ILE A 74 1.90 13.06 3.37
C ILE A 74 0.85 14.03 3.95
N GLN A 75 -0.44 13.83 3.65
CA GLN A 75 -1.51 14.68 4.19
C GLN A 75 -1.58 14.61 5.73
N MET A 76 -1.46 13.41 6.30
CA MET A 76 -1.40 13.25 7.75
C MET A 76 -0.16 13.94 8.34
N ARG A 77 0.99 13.85 7.65
CA ARG A 77 2.23 14.51 8.04
C ARG A 77 2.11 16.01 8.16
N VAL A 78 1.53 16.65 7.16
CA VAL A 78 1.27 18.08 7.19
C VAL A 78 0.30 18.43 8.32
N ALA A 79 -0.76 17.62 8.52
CA ALA A 79 -1.77 17.86 9.54
C ALA A 79 -1.21 17.81 10.98
N TYR A 80 -0.51 16.73 11.38
CA TYR A 80 0.02 16.64 12.75
C TYR A 80 1.16 17.63 12.99
N SER A 81 2.01 17.90 11.99
CA SER A 81 3.10 18.87 12.12
C SER A 81 2.53 20.27 12.38
N GLY A 82 1.47 20.66 11.67
CA GLY A 82 0.77 21.92 11.89
C GLY A 82 0.09 22.00 13.27
N LEU A 83 -0.54 20.92 13.74
CA LEU A 83 -1.17 20.86 15.06
C LEU A 83 -0.14 21.00 16.19
N ILE A 84 0.99 20.31 16.08
CA ILE A 84 2.03 20.35 17.10
C ILE A 84 2.73 21.71 17.10
N PHE A 85 3.02 22.29 15.93
CA PHE A 85 3.58 23.63 15.83
C PHE A 85 2.66 24.67 16.48
N ARG A 86 1.34 24.61 16.22
CA ARG A 86 0.34 25.46 16.90
C ARG A 86 0.33 25.26 18.42
N LYS A 87 0.53 24.03 18.91
CA LYS A 87 0.58 23.74 20.34
C LYS A 87 1.84 24.32 20.99
N ILE A 88 3.00 24.18 20.34
CA ILE A 88 4.28 24.74 20.79
C ILE A 88 4.19 26.27 20.92
N LEU A 89 3.61 26.94 19.91
CA LEU A 89 3.44 28.40 19.95
C LEU A 89 2.51 28.91 21.07
N ARG A 90 1.67 28.04 21.65
CA ARG A 90 0.75 28.38 22.74
C ARG A 90 1.25 27.97 24.13
N LEU A 91 2.40 27.30 24.23
CA LEU A 91 3.01 26.90 25.50
C LEU A 91 3.76 28.08 26.14
N SER A 92 3.69 28.19 27.46
CA SER A 92 4.41 29.24 28.18
C SER A 92 5.92 29.04 28.08
N ILE A 93 6.68 30.13 28.01
CA ILE A 93 8.15 30.17 27.88
C ILE A 93 8.83 29.30 28.95
N HIS A 94 8.28 29.26 30.17
CA HIS A 94 8.79 28.44 31.28
C HIS A 94 8.63 26.94 31.04
N SER A 95 7.49 26.52 30.47
CA SER A 95 7.24 25.13 30.09
C SER A 95 8.10 24.71 28.89
N MET A 96 8.31 25.63 27.94
CA MET A 96 9.12 25.41 26.74
C MET A 96 10.63 25.33 27.05
N ASN A 97 11.10 25.95 28.13
CA ASN A 97 12.49 25.82 28.57
C ASN A 97 12.79 24.44 29.20
N ASN A 98 11.79 23.83 29.85
CA ASN A 98 11.88 22.46 30.38
C ASN A 98 11.86 21.38 29.28
N TYR A 99 11.14 21.63 28.18
CA TYR A 99 11.14 20.76 27.02
C TYR A 99 11.87 21.43 25.85
N ALA A 100 13.18 21.20 25.74
CA ALA A 100 14.00 21.74 24.65
C ALA A 100 13.28 21.57 23.29
N SER A 101 12.84 22.69 22.70
CA SER A 101 12.05 22.73 21.46
C SER A 101 12.68 21.89 20.33
N GLY A 102 14.02 21.84 20.27
CA GLY A 102 14.77 20.99 19.35
C GLY A 102 14.59 19.47 19.57
N LYS A 103 14.45 19.01 20.82
CA LYS A 103 14.16 17.58 21.12
C LYS A 103 12.77 17.19 20.64
N ILE A 104 11.77 18.05 20.83
CA ILE A 104 10.40 17.81 20.34
C ILE A 104 10.40 17.76 18.82
N MET A 105 11.05 18.73 18.16
CA MET A 105 11.14 18.78 16.70
C MET A 105 11.84 17.54 16.12
N ASN A 106 12.92 17.08 16.76
CA ASN A 106 13.65 15.90 16.33
C ASN A 106 12.87 14.59 16.54
N LEU A 107 12.18 14.46 17.69
CA LEU A 107 11.26 13.34 17.95
C LEU A 107 10.15 13.31 16.90
N LEU A 108 9.56 14.46 16.61
CA LEU A 108 8.46 14.60 15.66
C LEU A 108 8.91 14.26 14.24
N ALA A 109 10.10 14.68 13.83
CA ALA A 109 10.69 14.32 12.55
C ALA A 109 10.98 12.81 12.44
N ASN A 110 11.39 12.16 13.53
CA ASN A 110 11.65 10.72 13.57
C ASN A 110 10.34 9.90 13.56
N ASP A 111 9.38 10.27 14.42
CA ASP A 111 8.10 9.59 14.55
C ASP A 111 7.23 9.79 13.31
N ALA A 112 7.37 10.93 12.63
CA ALA A 112 6.72 11.22 11.35
C ALA A 112 6.94 10.11 10.32
N ASN A 113 8.21 9.76 10.08
CA ASN A 113 8.57 8.73 9.11
C ASN A 113 8.10 7.34 9.58
N LYS A 114 8.17 7.06 10.89
CA LYS A 114 7.69 5.79 11.45
C LYS A 114 6.18 5.62 11.31
N ILE A 115 5.41 6.68 11.55
CA ILE A 115 3.94 6.65 11.42
C ILE A 115 3.53 6.38 9.97
N GLU A 116 4.24 6.94 8.97
CA GLU A 116 3.99 6.65 7.55
C GLU A 116 4.21 5.15 7.24
N ILE A 117 5.30 4.56 7.73
CA ILE A 117 5.59 3.13 7.57
C ILE A 117 4.53 2.26 8.26
N VAL A 118 4.12 2.63 9.48
CA VAL A 118 3.09 1.90 10.24
C VAL A 118 1.75 1.89 9.50
N HIS A 119 1.36 2.99 8.84
CA HIS A 119 0.14 3.02 8.03
C HIS A 119 0.22 2.07 6.82
N PHE A 120 1.40 1.92 6.24
CA PHE A 120 1.64 0.97 5.15
C PHE A 120 1.52 -0.48 5.65
N CYS A 121 2.21 -0.80 6.75
CA CYS A 121 2.13 -2.13 7.38
C CYS A 121 0.72 -2.46 7.88
N PHE A 122 -0.02 -1.47 8.40
CA PHE A 122 -1.37 -1.68 8.91
C PHE A 122 -2.30 -2.19 7.81
N ASN A 123 -2.25 -1.59 6.61
CA ASN A 123 -3.09 -2.03 5.50
C ASN A 123 -2.75 -3.46 5.04
N TYR A 124 -1.48 -3.84 5.08
CA TYR A 124 -1.09 -5.23 4.82
C TYR A 124 -1.49 -6.19 5.94
N LEU A 125 -1.46 -5.77 7.21
CA LEU A 125 -1.77 -6.62 8.36
C LEU A 125 -3.20 -7.17 8.34
N TRP A 126 -4.20 -6.33 8.04
CA TRP A 126 -5.60 -6.79 8.04
C TRP A 126 -5.99 -7.49 6.74
N VAL A 127 -5.33 -7.17 5.62
CA VAL A 127 -5.58 -7.85 4.35
C VAL A 127 -4.89 -9.21 4.29
N CYS A 128 -3.69 -9.36 4.85
CA CYS A 128 -2.98 -10.65 4.91
C CYS A 128 -3.70 -11.72 5.77
N VAL A 129 -4.69 -11.31 6.57
CA VAL A 129 -5.57 -12.23 7.33
C VAL A 129 -6.67 -12.83 6.45
N PHE A 130 -6.94 -12.26 5.27
CA PHE A 130 -7.91 -12.74 4.29
C PHE A 130 -7.22 -13.33 3.06
#